data_AF-A0AAF0DRV6-F1
#
_entry.id   AF-A0AAF0DRV6-F1
#
_cell.length_a   1.000
_cell.length_b   1.000
_cell.length_c   1.000
_cell.angle_alpha   90.00
_cell.angle_beta   90.00
_cell.angle_gamma   90.00
#
_symmetry.space_group_name_H-M   'P 1'
#
loop_
_entity.id
_entity.type
_entity.pdbx_description
1 polymer ?
#
loop_
_entity_poly.entity_id
_entity_poly.type
_entity_poly.pdbx_seq_one_letter_code
_entity_poly.pdbx_strand_id
1 'polypeptide(L)'
;MTHHLSTDDDSREYWIVSYPILSHRLENIQALADRILHAVENKVSYDGVVITSKRAVQAWVEACKQVASIMQERPDSGMDSERIWSTVPYYVVGPATAKALNSALLAPMLRPREVIGASDTGTGAALAQCMAERFAAQNVTQPQRLLYLVGSKHSLSLQETLEELKAPVELDELCVYSTEKDTNFEYHCRLLSNELPHADGMQSMHKMSPHVGRHNNLKLTELDHDEDMLSPTDSHFAVTPPSHGQAPKWIVFFSPSGGDYALSDLEAYNWVRKPKADKEKSMPKIACIGTTTASWVRERLGVEPDAIAGRPTPDALRDAIVNSERAE
;
A
#
# COMPACT_ATOMS: atom_id res chain seq x y z
N MET A 1 -26.22 21.40 37.27
CA MET A 1 -25.11 20.42 37.16
C MET A 1 -25.70 19.12 36.65
N THR A 2 -25.69 18.94 35.33
CA THR A 2 -26.03 17.67 34.69
C THR A 2 -24.74 16.90 34.51
N HIS A 3 -24.49 15.95 35.41
CA HIS A 3 -23.41 14.98 35.23
C HIS A 3 -23.82 14.03 34.11
N HIS A 4 -23.27 14.23 32.91
CA HIS A 4 -23.23 13.19 31.90
C HIS A 4 -22.15 12.20 32.31
N LEU A 5 -22.52 11.15 33.06
CA LEU A 5 -21.69 9.95 33.13
C LEU A 5 -21.73 9.29 31.74
N SER A 6 -20.63 9.36 30.98
CA SER A 6 -20.43 8.42 29.87
C SER A 6 -20.09 7.06 30.49
N THR A 7 -21.10 6.23 30.72
CA THR A 7 -20.94 4.84 31.18
C THR A 7 -20.68 3.93 29.99
N ASP A 8 -19.55 4.08 29.31
CA ASP A 8 -19.10 3.06 28.36
C ASP A 8 -17.58 2.91 28.43
N ASP A 9 -17.12 2.43 29.60
CA ASP A 9 -15.76 1.94 29.78
C ASP A 9 -15.78 0.41 29.57
N ASP A 10 -15.96 -0.01 28.32
CA ASP A 10 -15.82 -1.42 27.96
C ASP A 10 -14.34 -1.77 27.90
N SER A 11 -13.79 -2.24 29.03
CA SER A 11 -12.38 -2.55 29.22
C SER A 11 -11.91 -3.83 28.52
N ARG A 12 -12.57 -4.23 27.42
CA ARG A 12 -12.22 -5.43 26.66
C ARG A 12 -10.88 -5.25 25.96
N GLU A 13 -9.94 -6.13 26.27
CA GLU A 13 -8.66 -6.23 25.57
C GLU A 13 -8.75 -7.26 24.43
N TYR A 14 -8.25 -6.88 23.26
CA TYR A 14 -8.14 -7.75 22.10
C TYR A 14 -6.67 -8.06 21.84
N TRP A 15 -6.36 -9.33 21.59
CA TRP A 15 -5.08 -9.69 20.99
C TRP A 15 -5.17 -9.49 19.48
N ILE A 16 -4.43 -8.51 18.97
CA ILE A 16 -4.48 -8.11 17.56
C ILE A 16 -3.21 -8.59 16.88
N VAL A 17 -3.39 -9.30 15.76
CA VAL A 17 -2.32 -9.71 14.86
C VAL A 17 -2.62 -9.15 13.47
N SER A 18 -1.62 -8.52 12.86
CA SER A 18 -1.74 -7.89 11.55
C SER A 18 -0.61 -8.38 10.64
N TYR A 19 -0.96 -9.16 9.63
CA TYR A 19 -0.03 -9.66 8.62
C TYR A 19 -0.25 -8.97 7.28
N PRO A 20 0.81 -8.55 6.58
CA PRO A 20 0.69 -8.08 5.20
C PRO A 20 0.08 -9.15 4.30
N ILE A 21 -0.97 -8.79 3.56
CA ILE A 21 -1.57 -9.63 2.50
C ILE A 21 -1.01 -9.26 1.13
N LEU A 22 -0.64 -8.00 0.97
CA LEU A 22 -0.17 -7.44 -0.29
C LEU A 22 1.26 -6.95 -0.15
N SER A 23 2.07 -7.31 -1.14
CA SER A 23 3.39 -6.74 -1.35
C SER A 23 3.42 -5.92 -2.65
N HIS A 24 4.59 -5.42 -3.00
CA HIS A 24 4.83 -4.75 -4.27
C HIS A 24 6.21 -5.06 -4.78
N ARG A 25 6.32 -5.05 -6.10
CA ARG A 25 7.57 -5.22 -6.82
C ARG A 25 7.76 -4.05 -7.78
N LEU A 26 9.00 -3.60 -7.92
CA LEU A 26 9.36 -2.59 -8.92
C LEU A 26 9.40 -3.22 -10.31
N GLU A 27 8.92 -2.49 -11.31
CA GLU A 27 8.82 -2.92 -12.70
C GLU A 27 9.51 -1.89 -13.61
N ASN A 28 9.99 -2.33 -14.77
CA ASN A 28 10.46 -1.45 -15.85
C ASN A 28 11.49 -0.38 -15.42
N ILE A 29 12.29 -0.65 -14.39
CA ILE A 29 13.28 0.32 -13.88
C ILE A 29 14.31 0.68 -14.95
N GLN A 30 14.76 -0.28 -15.75
CA GLN A 30 15.67 -0.01 -16.87
C GLN A 30 15.03 0.93 -17.90
N ALA A 31 13.78 0.69 -18.30
CA ALA A 31 13.09 1.55 -19.24
C ALA A 31 12.87 2.97 -18.68
N LEU A 32 12.64 3.09 -17.37
CA LEU A 32 12.59 4.38 -16.69
C LEU A 32 13.97 5.07 -16.71
N ALA A 33 15.04 4.34 -16.39
CA ALA A 33 16.41 4.86 -16.45
C ALA A 33 16.78 5.33 -17.86
N ASP A 34 16.39 4.57 -18.89
CA ASP A 34 16.62 4.93 -20.29
C ASP A 34 15.88 6.24 -20.66
N ARG A 35 14.62 6.41 -20.23
CA ARG A 35 13.87 7.68 -20.44
C ARG A 35 14.53 8.86 -19.73
N ILE A 36 14.98 8.64 -18.49
CA ILE A 36 15.71 9.67 -17.73
C ILE A 36 16.99 10.05 -18.46
N LEU A 37 17.80 9.06 -18.88
CA LEU A 37 19.06 9.27 -19.56
C LEU A 37 18.85 9.94 -20.93
N HIS A 38 17.89 9.49 -21.73
CA HIS A 38 17.55 10.10 -23.01
C HIS A 38 17.15 11.57 -22.88
N ALA A 39 16.47 11.95 -21.79
CA ALA A 39 16.17 13.35 -21.54
C ALA A 39 17.42 14.16 -21.18
N VAL A 40 18.33 13.60 -20.38
CA VAL A 40 19.62 14.26 -20.06
C VAL A 40 20.50 14.38 -21.31
N GLU A 41 20.42 13.42 -22.24
CA GLU A 41 21.12 13.41 -23.53
C GLU A 41 20.43 14.28 -24.60
N ASN A 42 19.36 15.01 -24.25
CA ASN A 42 18.54 15.82 -25.16
C ASN A 42 17.95 15.02 -26.36
N LYS A 43 17.80 13.70 -26.23
CA LYS A 43 17.16 12.82 -27.23
C LYS A 43 15.63 12.85 -27.13
N VAL A 44 15.11 13.18 -25.95
CA VAL A 44 13.69 13.37 -25.65
C VAL A 44 13.54 14.59 -24.75
N SER A 45 12.43 15.32 -24.87
CA SER A 45 12.05 16.38 -23.94
C SER A 45 10.82 15.96 -23.15
N TYR A 46 10.82 16.28 -21.86
CA TYR A 46 9.66 16.17 -20.98
C TYR A 46 9.42 17.52 -20.32
N ASP A 47 8.16 17.94 -20.23
CA ASP A 47 7.75 19.19 -19.61
C ASP A 47 7.38 19.01 -18.12
N GLY A 48 7.47 17.78 -17.61
CA GLY A 48 7.19 17.44 -16.22
C GLY A 48 7.08 15.94 -15.97
N VAL A 49 6.91 15.59 -14.70
CA VAL A 49 6.73 14.21 -14.25
C VAL A 49 5.48 14.12 -13.40
N VAL A 50 4.67 13.08 -13.60
CA VAL A 50 3.49 12.79 -12.78
C VAL A 50 3.77 11.52 -11.97
N ILE A 51 3.68 11.62 -10.64
CA ILE A 51 3.91 10.51 -9.70
C ILE A 51 2.75 10.44 -8.70
N THR A 52 1.87 9.47 -8.85
CA THR A 52 0.63 9.36 -8.05
C THR A 52 0.75 8.38 -6.87
N SER A 53 1.95 7.82 -6.63
CA SER A 53 2.18 6.79 -5.62
C SER A 53 3.58 6.85 -5.03
N LYS A 54 3.70 6.59 -3.71
CA LYS A 54 4.99 6.41 -3.04
C LYS A 54 5.84 5.29 -3.66
N ARG A 55 5.21 4.25 -4.22
CA ARG A 55 5.93 3.15 -4.88
C ARG A 55 6.55 3.60 -6.21
N ALA A 56 5.86 4.49 -6.93
CA ALA A 56 6.43 5.12 -8.11
C ALA A 56 7.57 6.09 -7.77
N VAL A 57 7.55 6.74 -6.60
CA VAL A 57 8.73 7.48 -6.09
C VAL A 57 9.91 6.54 -5.86
N GLN A 58 9.71 5.35 -5.27
CA GLN A 58 10.79 4.37 -5.09
C GLN A 58 11.38 3.94 -6.44
N ALA A 59 10.53 3.67 -7.43
CA ALA A 59 10.99 3.36 -8.79
C ALA A 59 11.81 4.50 -9.42
N TRP A 60 11.34 5.74 -9.28
CA TRP A 60 12.07 6.93 -9.72
C TRP A 60 13.46 7.03 -9.10
N VAL A 61 13.54 6.82 -7.78
CA VAL A 61 14.82 6.86 -7.05
C VAL A 61 15.76 5.77 -7.54
N GLU A 62 15.26 4.55 -7.74
CA GLU A 62 16.07 3.44 -8.20
C GLU A 62 16.61 3.67 -9.63
N ALA A 63 15.77 4.15 -10.54
CA ALA A 63 16.20 4.52 -11.88
C ALA A 63 17.22 5.68 -11.87
N CYS A 64 17.02 6.68 -11.01
CA CYS A 64 17.99 7.78 -10.85
C CYS A 64 19.36 7.31 -10.35
N LYS A 65 19.41 6.30 -9.46
CA LYS A 65 20.68 5.70 -9.02
C LYS A 65 21.39 5.00 -10.18
N GLN A 66 20.67 4.24 -11.00
CA GLN A 66 21.23 3.60 -12.19
C GLN A 66 21.81 4.64 -13.16
N VAL A 67 21.05 5.71 -13.43
CA VAL A 67 21.51 6.82 -14.28
C VAL A 67 22.75 7.50 -13.70
N ALA A 68 22.78 7.77 -12.39
CA ALA A 68 23.94 8.36 -11.73
C ALA A 68 25.19 7.48 -11.88
N SER A 69 25.06 6.16 -11.78
CA SER A 69 26.16 5.21 -12.01
C SER A 69 26.66 5.27 -13.45
N ILE A 70 25.75 5.23 -14.44
CA ILE A 70 26.10 5.31 -15.87
C ILE A 70 26.85 6.61 -16.20
N MET A 71 26.42 7.73 -15.62
CA MET A 71 27.04 9.04 -15.85
C MET A 71 28.44 9.15 -15.21
N GLN A 72 28.68 8.49 -14.08
CA GLN A 72 30.01 8.45 -13.46
C GLN A 72 31.03 7.68 -14.32
N GLU A 73 30.59 6.65 -15.03
CA GLU A 73 31.43 5.86 -15.94
C GLU A 73 31.72 6.58 -17.28
N ARG A 74 30.97 7.63 -17.62
CA ARG A 74 31.09 8.39 -18.88
C ARG A 74 31.23 9.90 -18.65
N PRO A 75 32.32 10.37 -18.03
CA PRO A 75 32.49 11.78 -17.66
C PRO A 75 32.68 12.74 -18.86
N ASP A 76 33.04 12.23 -20.04
CA ASP A 76 33.59 13.02 -21.15
C ASP A 76 32.63 13.26 -22.33
N SER A 77 31.36 12.84 -22.23
CA SER A 77 30.33 13.31 -23.16
C SER A 77 30.03 14.75 -22.79
N GLY A 78 30.35 15.71 -23.67
CA GLY A 78 30.08 17.15 -23.55
C GLY A 78 28.60 17.49 -23.38
N MET A 79 28.03 17.02 -22.27
CA MET A 79 26.65 17.11 -21.87
C MET A 79 26.49 18.48 -21.22
N ASP A 80 26.12 19.46 -22.05
CA ASP A 80 25.33 20.62 -21.61
C ASP A 80 23.93 20.13 -21.20
N SER A 81 23.88 19.21 -20.25
CA SER A 81 22.64 18.78 -19.63
C SER A 81 22.22 19.91 -18.71
N GLU A 82 21.45 20.84 -19.25
CA GLU A 82 20.64 21.74 -18.45
C GLU A 82 19.73 20.88 -17.60
N ARG A 83 20.17 20.50 -16.39
CA ARG A 83 19.42 20.32 -15.14
C ARG A 83 17.95 19.85 -15.26
N ILE A 84 17.56 19.05 -16.27
CA ILE A 84 16.18 19.00 -16.79
C ILE A 84 15.22 18.47 -15.73
N TRP A 85 15.63 17.38 -15.09
CA TRP A 85 14.89 16.75 -13.99
C TRP A 85 14.90 17.56 -12.69
N SER A 86 15.61 18.68 -12.64
CA SER A 86 15.56 19.65 -11.54
C SER A 86 14.91 20.98 -11.92
N THR A 87 14.55 21.18 -13.20
CA THR A 87 13.86 22.39 -13.69
C THR A 87 12.40 22.13 -14.01
N VAL A 88 12.03 20.90 -14.40
CA VAL A 88 10.64 20.55 -14.69
C VAL A 88 9.82 20.32 -13.41
N PRO A 89 8.50 20.62 -13.43
CA PRO A 89 7.61 20.36 -12.31
C PRO A 89 7.31 18.87 -12.11
N TYR A 90 7.16 18.48 -10.85
CA TYR A 90 6.72 17.16 -10.41
C TYR A 90 5.31 17.25 -9.82
N TYR A 91 4.35 16.66 -10.52
CA TYR A 91 2.95 16.60 -10.12
C TYR A 91 2.71 15.34 -9.29
N VAL A 92 2.28 15.49 -8.04
CA VAL A 92 2.09 14.37 -7.12
C VAL A 92 0.72 14.37 -6.46
N VAL A 93 0.26 13.19 -6.07
CA VAL A 93 -0.97 13.04 -5.28
C VAL A 93 -0.62 12.95 -3.80
N GLY A 94 -0.95 14.01 -3.08
CA GLY A 94 -1.03 14.08 -1.62
C GLY A 94 0.29 14.23 -0.88
N PRO A 95 0.22 14.57 0.42
CA PRO A 95 1.40 14.96 1.22
C PRO A 95 2.40 13.82 1.38
N ALA A 96 1.89 12.60 1.38
CA ALA A 96 2.66 11.41 1.65
C ALA A 96 3.62 11.09 0.47
N THR A 97 3.15 11.28 -0.77
CA THR A 97 3.97 11.10 -1.99
C THR A 97 4.95 12.26 -2.14
N ALA A 98 4.50 13.49 -1.92
CA ALA A 98 5.35 14.68 -1.94
C ALA A 98 6.51 14.58 -0.94
N LYS A 99 6.22 14.16 0.30
CA LYS A 99 7.25 13.95 1.34
C LYS A 99 8.27 12.90 0.90
N ALA A 100 7.80 11.76 0.37
CA ALA A 100 8.71 10.70 -0.09
C ALA A 100 9.63 11.19 -1.21
N LEU A 101 9.10 11.98 -2.15
CA LEU A 101 9.88 12.53 -3.27
C LEU A 101 10.89 13.58 -2.80
N ASN A 102 10.49 14.51 -1.94
CA ASN A 102 11.35 15.57 -1.42
C ASN A 102 12.47 15.05 -0.51
N SER A 103 12.24 13.96 0.22
CA SER A 103 13.25 13.32 1.07
C SER A 103 14.20 12.38 0.30
N ALA A 104 14.01 12.20 -1.01
CA ALA A 104 14.86 11.31 -1.78
C ALA A 104 16.29 11.84 -1.94
N LEU A 105 17.28 11.02 -1.58
CA LEU A 105 18.70 11.34 -1.77
C LEU A 105 19.11 11.08 -3.23
N LEU A 106 18.99 12.11 -4.05
CA LEU A 106 19.32 12.08 -5.48
C LEU A 106 20.49 13.00 -5.82
N ALA A 107 21.20 12.65 -6.90
CA ALA A 107 22.20 13.51 -7.52
C ALA A 107 21.58 14.89 -7.84
N PRO A 108 22.32 16.01 -7.72
CA PRO A 108 21.73 17.35 -7.84
C PRO A 108 20.95 17.62 -9.14
N MET A 109 21.29 16.94 -10.25
CA MET A 109 20.64 17.12 -11.56
C MET A 109 19.35 16.33 -11.71
N LEU A 110 19.15 15.31 -10.87
CA LEU A 110 17.99 14.44 -10.86
C LEU A 110 17.02 14.78 -9.72
N ARG A 111 17.37 15.78 -8.90
CA ARG A 111 16.63 16.14 -7.70
C ARG A 111 15.42 17.02 -8.07
N PRO A 112 14.18 16.59 -7.76
CA PRO A 112 12.99 17.42 -7.91
C PRO A 112 13.13 18.73 -7.11
N ARG A 113 12.84 19.87 -7.75
CA ARG A 113 12.86 21.20 -7.08
C ARG A 113 11.48 21.81 -6.93
N GLU A 114 10.60 21.58 -7.90
CA GLU A 114 9.21 22.03 -7.86
C GLU A 114 8.29 20.81 -7.74
N VAL A 115 7.64 20.64 -6.59
CA VAL A 115 6.67 19.56 -6.35
C VAL A 115 5.29 20.17 -6.10
N ILE A 116 4.33 19.80 -6.93
CA ILE A 116 2.97 20.37 -7.00
C ILE A 116 1.95 19.29 -6.61
N GLY A 117 0.91 19.67 -5.87
CA GLY A 117 -0.13 18.73 -5.40
C GLY A 117 0.15 18.10 -4.03
N ALA A 118 1.11 18.63 -3.27
CA ALA A 118 1.42 18.13 -1.94
C ALA A 118 0.28 18.32 -0.92
N SER A 119 -0.37 19.49 -0.90
CA SER A 119 -1.37 19.84 0.12
C SER A 119 -2.81 19.80 -0.39
N ASP A 120 -2.99 20.02 -1.69
CA ASP A 120 -4.29 20.37 -2.28
C ASP A 120 -4.90 19.24 -3.12
N THR A 121 -4.22 18.09 -3.25
CA THR A 121 -4.68 16.99 -4.12
C THR A 121 -4.66 15.67 -3.35
N GLY A 122 -5.83 15.11 -3.05
CA GLY A 122 -5.98 13.78 -2.43
C GLY A 122 -6.22 12.66 -3.43
N THR A 123 -6.51 13.00 -4.69
CA THR A 123 -6.93 12.09 -5.76
C THR A 123 -6.32 12.50 -7.10
N GLY A 124 -6.35 11.59 -8.08
CA GLY A 124 -5.96 11.90 -9.45
C GLY A 124 -6.79 13.03 -10.06
N ALA A 125 -8.11 13.02 -9.86
CA ALA A 125 -8.98 14.10 -10.33
C ALA A 125 -8.62 15.48 -9.75
N ALA A 126 -8.35 15.57 -8.45
CA ALA A 126 -7.94 16.83 -7.83
C ALA A 126 -6.59 17.33 -8.38
N LEU A 127 -5.65 16.40 -8.64
CA LEU A 127 -4.38 16.74 -9.27
C LEU A 127 -4.58 17.24 -10.72
N ALA A 128 -5.46 16.60 -11.49
CA ALA A 128 -5.77 17.01 -12.85
C ALA A 128 -6.35 18.44 -12.90
N GLN A 129 -7.23 18.80 -11.97
CA GLN A 129 -7.77 20.16 -11.84
C GLN A 129 -6.65 21.17 -11.56
N CYS A 130 -5.80 20.87 -10.58
CA CYS A 130 -4.64 21.72 -10.24
C CYS A 130 -3.68 21.91 -11.44
N MET A 131 -3.43 20.84 -12.20
CA MET A 131 -2.62 20.90 -13.43
C MET A 131 -3.25 21.79 -14.49
N ALA A 132 -4.55 21.61 -14.77
CA ALA A 132 -5.28 22.40 -15.77
C ALA A 132 -5.32 23.89 -15.42
N GLU A 133 -5.58 24.23 -14.15
CA GLU A 133 -5.54 25.62 -13.66
C GLU A 133 -4.16 26.26 -13.84
N ARG A 134 -3.10 25.50 -13.55
CA ARG A 134 -1.72 25.97 -13.75
C ARG A 134 -1.42 26.21 -15.22
N PHE A 135 -1.78 25.28 -16.10
CA PHE A 135 -1.56 25.44 -17.54
C PHE A 135 -2.30 26.67 -18.08
N ALA A 136 -3.54 26.90 -17.64
CA ALA A 136 -4.30 28.09 -17.98
C ALA A 136 -3.61 29.38 -17.47
N ALA A 137 -3.16 29.40 -16.21
CA ALA A 137 -2.46 30.56 -15.63
C ALA A 137 -1.14 30.88 -16.35
N GLN A 138 -0.48 29.86 -16.90
CA GLN A 138 0.75 29.98 -17.68
C GLN A 138 0.52 30.22 -19.17
N ASN A 139 -0.74 30.33 -19.62
CA ASN A 139 -1.12 30.45 -21.03
C ASN A 139 -0.51 29.34 -21.91
N VAL A 140 -0.41 28.12 -21.37
CA VAL A 140 0.06 26.95 -22.11
C VAL A 140 -0.98 26.58 -23.16
N THR A 141 -0.58 26.64 -24.42
CA THR A 141 -1.44 26.30 -25.57
C THR A 141 -0.98 25.04 -26.31
N GLN A 142 0.28 24.66 -26.14
CA GLN A 142 0.85 23.46 -26.76
C GLN A 142 0.80 22.27 -25.80
N PRO A 143 0.54 21.05 -26.30
CA PRO A 143 0.59 19.84 -25.48
C PRO A 143 1.90 19.72 -24.71
N GLN A 144 1.80 19.54 -23.39
CA GLN A 144 2.92 19.31 -22.49
C GLN A 144 3.15 17.81 -22.38
N ARG A 145 4.35 17.33 -22.75
CA ARG A 145 4.69 15.91 -22.68
C ARG A 145 5.15 15.57 -21.27
N LEU A 146 4.37 14.80 -20.52
CA LEU A 146 4.67 14.46 -19.14
C LEU A 146 5.00 12.98 -18.99
N LEU A 147 6.09 12.67 -18.29
CA LEU A 147 6.42 11.30 -17.92
C LEU A 147 5.50 10.86 -16.78
N TYR A 148 4.60 9.90 -17.03
CA TYR A 148 3.57 9.49 -16.08
C TYR A 148 3.88 8.12 -15.48
N LEU A 149 4.25 8.10 -14.20
CA LEU A 149 4.67 6.88 -13.50
C LEU A 149 3.51 6.26 -12.72
N VAL A 150 3.12 5.05 -13.11
CA VAL A 150 1.94 4.37 -12.57
C VAL A 150 2.25 2.97 -12.03
N GLY A 151 1.30 2.41 -11.29
CA GLY A 151 1.30 0.99 -10.94
C GLY A 151 0.46 0.16 -11.92
N SER A 152 0.66 -1.16 -11.91
CA SER A 152 -0.12 -2.10 -12.73
C SER A 152 -1.63 -2.03 -12.52
N LYS A 153 -2.04 -1.54 -11.34
CA LYS A 153 -3.41 -1.14 -11.02
C LYS A 153 -3.35 0.31 -10.56
N HIS A 154 -3.96 1.21 -11.32
CA HIS A 154 -4.06 2.63 -10.96
C HIS A 154 -5.42 3.18 -11.38
N SER A 155 -5.84 4.28 -10.76
CA SER A 155 -7.10 4.96 -11.09
C SER A 155 -6.93 5.79 -12.36
N LEU A 156 -7.90 5.70 -13.27
CA LEU A 156 -7.95 6.53 -14.48
C LEU A 156 -8.43 7.96 -14.22
N SER A 157 -8.81 8.29 -12.97
CA SER A 157 -9.40 9.58 -12.62
C SER A 157 -8.55 10.79 -13.01
N LEU A 158 -7.21 10.67 -13.01
CA LEU A 158 -6.33 11.72 -13.51
C LEU A 158 -6.51 11.93 -15.02
N GLN A 159 -6.41 10.85 -15.81
CA GLN A 159 -6.52 10.88 -17.27
C GLN A 159 -7.90 11.36 -17.71
N GLU A 160 -8.96 10.76 -17.20
CA GLU A 160 -10.35 11.11 -17.52
C GLU A 160 -10.64 12.58 -17.21
N THR A 161 -10.14 13.09 -16.07
CA THR A 161 -10.34 14.50 -15.71
C THR A 161 -9.51 15.44 -16.58
N LEU A 162 -8.27 15.11 -16.94
CA LEU A 162 -7.46 15.92 -17.86
C LEU A 162 -8.10 16.00 -19.25
N GLU A 163 -8.64 14.88 -19.75
CA GLU A 163 -9.37 14.80 -21.01
C GLU A 163 -10.66 15.63 -21.00
N GLU A 164 -11.47 15.50 -19.93
CA GLU A 164 -12.70 16.27 -19.75
C GLU A 164 -12.43 17.78 -19.72
N LEU A 165 -11.35 18.19 -19.03
CA LEU A 165 -10.90 19.58 -18.96
C LEU A 165 -10.21 20.06 -20.25
N LYS A 166 -9.97 19.17 -21.23
CA LYS A 166 -9.19 19.43 -22.45
C LYS A 166 -7.83 20.06 -22.14
N ALA A 167 -7.19 19.59 -21.06
CA ALA A 167 -5.87 20.07 -20.68
C ALA A 167 -4.87 19.75 -21.81
N PRO A 168 -3.96 20.68 -22.17
CA PRO A 168 -2.99 20.47 -23.24
C PRO A 168 -1.85 19.58 -22.72
N VAL A 169 -2.10 18.28 -22.58
CA VAL A 169 -1.16 17.32 -22.01
C VAL A 169 -1.08 16.06 -22.87
N GLU A 170 0.14 15.55 -23.03
CA GLU A 170 0.43 14.22 -23.55
C GLU A 170 1.07 13.40 -22.43
N LEU A 171 0.42 12.33 -21.97
CA LEU A 171 0.94 11.46 -20.91
C LEU A 171 1.72 10.30 -21.51
N ASP A 172 3.03 10.30 -21.28
CA ASP A 172 3.90 9.17 -21.58
C ASP A 172 3.91 8.21 -20.38
N GLU A 173 2.90 7.34 -20.34
CA GLU A 173 2.68 6.41 -19.24
C GLU A 173 3.72 5.29 -19.19
N LEU A 174 4.23 5.01 -17.98
CA LEU A 174 5.09 3.87 -17.68
C LEU A 174 4.64 3.20 -16.37
N CYS A 175 4.29 1.92 -16.46
CA CYS A 175 4.07 1.09 -15.28
C CYS A 175 5.42 0.77 -14.63
N VAL A 176 5.62 1.23 -13.39
CA VAL A 176 6.92 1.12 -12.68
C VAL A 176 6.84 0.30 -11.39
N TYR A 177 5.66 -0.19 -11.03
CA TYR A 177 5.50 -1.16 -9.96
C TYR A 177 4.24 -2.00 -10.15
N SER A 178 4.23 -3.18 -9.55
CA SER A 178 3.06 -4.05 -9.49
C SER A 178 2.66 -4.30 -8.04
N THR A 179 1.36 -4.56 -7.81
CA THR A 179 0.86 -5.03 -6.51
C THR A 179 0.60 -6.52 -6.61
N GLU A 180 1.17 -7.27 -5.70
CA GLU A 180 1.11 -8.73 -5.67
C GLU A 180 0.72 -9.25 -4.29
N LYS A 181 0.41 -10.55 -4.22
CA LYS A 181 0.19 -11.23 -2.95
C LYS A 181 1.51 -11.29 -2.18
N ASP A 182 1.47 -11.03 -0.88
CA ASP A 182 2.63 -11.26 -0.02
C ASP A 182 2.91 -12.78 0.08
N THR A 183 4.13 -13.17 -0.26
CA THR A 183 4.53 -14.59 -0.30
C THR A 183 4.59 -15.24 1.09
N ASN A 184 4.65 -14.44 2.16
CA ASN A 184 4.67 -14.93 3.54
C ASN A 184 3.26 -15.02 4.16
N PHE A 185 2.20 -14.58 3.47
CA PHE A 185 0.86 -14.56 4.05
C PHE A 185 0.37 -15.95 4.48
N GLU A 186 0.63 -16.99 3.68
CA GLU A 186 0.31 -18.38 4.04
C GLU A 186 1.10 -18.84 5.28
N TYR A 187 2.40 -18.54 5.32
CA TYR A 187 3.27 -18.84 6.46
C TYR A 187 2.74 -18.17 7.74
N HIS A 188 2.29 -16.92 7.64
CA HIS A 188 1.71 -16.19 8.77
C HIS A 188 0.39 -16.81 9.26
N CYS A 189 -0.48 -17.27 8.35
CA CYS A 189 -1.69 -18.01 8.73
C CYS A 189 -1.34 -19.29 9.49
N ARG A 190 -0.33 -20.03 9.01
CA ARG A 190 0.18 -21.23 9.69
C ARG A 190 0.68 -20.91 11.10
N LEU A 191 1.52 -19.88 11.22
CA LEU A 191 2.09 -19.45 12.49
C LEU A 191 0.99 -19.12 13.50
N LEU A 192 0.03 -18.29 13.08
CA LEU A 192 -1.10 -17.91 13.93
C LEU A 192 -1.96 -19.12 14.35
N SER A 193 -2.21 -20.07 13.44
CA SER A 193 -2.98 -21.28 13.77
C SER A 193 -2.34 -22.14 14.88
N ASN A 194 -1.02 -22.04 15.04
CA ASN A 194 -0.24 -22.77 16.04
C ASN A 194 -0.08 -21.98 17.35
N GLU A 195 -0.05 -20.65 17.29
CA GLU A 195 0.17 -19.78 18.46
C GLU A 195 -1.12 -19.43 19.22
N LEU A 196 -2.28 -19.60 18.60
CA LEU A 196 -3.56 -19.38 19.27
C LEU A 196 -3.71 -20.35 20.48
N PRO A 197 -4.34 -19.92 21.58
CA PRO A 197 -4.45 -20.71 22.81
C PRO A 197 -5.51 -21.82 22.75
N HIS A 198 -5.12 -23.09 22.97
CA HIS A 198 -6.06 -24.22 22.91
C HIS A 198 -7.19 -24.04 23.94
N ALA A 199 -8.42 -24.36 23.54
CA ALA A 199 -9.62 -24.21 24.37
C ALA A 199 -9.52 -24.93 25.74
N ASP A 200 -8.69 -25.97 25.85
CA ASP A 200 -8.47 -26.74 27.09
C ASP A 200 -7.45 -26.10 28.06
N GLY A 201 -6.77 -25.00 27.69
CA GLY A 201 -5.64 -24.42 28.43
C GLY A 201 -5.95 -23.25 29.38
N MET A 202 -7.20 -22.81 29.52
CA MET A 202 -7.56 -21.58 30.25
C MET A 202 -7.31 -21.62 31.77
N GLN A 203 -6.85 -22.73 32.36
CA GLN A 203 -6.53 -22.82 33.79
C GLN A 203 -5.09 -22.42 34.17
N SER A 204 -4.19 -22.23 33.21
CA SER A 204 -2.78 -21.90 33.49
C SER A 204 -2.36 -20.50 33.05
N MET A 205 -3.26 -19.51 33.10
CA MET A 205 -2.94 -18.12 32.71
C MET A 205 -2.64 -17.16 33.86
N HIS A 206 -2.78 -17.56 35.13
CA HIS A 206 -2.42 -16.70 36.28
C HIS A 206 -0.91 -16.60 36.58
N LYS A 207 -0.02 -17.09 35.70
CA LYS A 207 1.44 -17.07 35.94
C LYS A 207 2.30 -16.51 34.79
N MET A 208 1.71 -15.84 33.81
CA MET A 208 2.50 -15.05 32.87
C MET A 208 2.29 -13.57 33.15
N SER A 209 3.25 -12.98 33.86
CA SER A 209 3.43 -11.53 33.88
C SER A 209 3.52 -11.02 32.44
N PRO A 210 3.06 -9.79 32.15
CA PRO A 210 3.16 -9.22 30.82
C PRO A 210 4.64 -9.04 30.49
N HIS A 211 5.22 -10.01 29.76
CA HIS A 211 6.41 -9.73 29.00
C HIS A 211 5.97 -8.83 27.86
N VAL A 212 6.03 -7.53 28.12
CA VAL A 212 6.30 -6.54 27.09
C VAL A 212 7.60 -7.01 26.44
N GLY A 213 7.46 -7.78 25.37
CA GLY A 213 8.48 -7.89 24.34
C GLY A 213 8.64 -6.49 23.77
N ARG A 214 9.47 -5.67 24.44
CA ARG A 214 10.20 -4.58 23.81
C ARG A 214 11.06 -5.24 22.74
N HIS A 215 10.47 -5.57 21.60
CA HIS A 215 11.23 -5.53 20.37
C HIS A 215 11.43 -4.05 20.09
N ASN A 216 12.66 -3.65 20.37
CA ASN A 216 13.19 -2.30 20.27
C ASN A 216 12.62 -1.54 19.08
N ASN A 217 12.33 -0.26 19.34
CA ASN A 217 12.28 0.82 18.34
C ASN A 217 13.08 0.49 17.08
N LEU A 218 12.42 0.04 16.02
CA LEU A 218 12.92 0.26 14.67
C LEU A 218 12.61 1.73 14.34
N LYS A 219 13.55 2.55 14.80
CA LYS A 219 13.73 3.92 14.39
C LYS A 219 13.71 3.93 12.86
N LEU A 220 12.75 4.66 12.32
CA LEU A 220 12.70 5.02 10.91
C LEU A 220 13.95 5.88 10.63
N THR A 221 15.03 5.26 10.16
CA THR A 221 16.18 5.94 9.56
C THR A 221 16.62 5.22 8.30
N GLU A 222 16.92 6.07 7.32
CA GLU A 222 17.45 5.81 5.99
C GLU A 222 18.68 4.88 5.99
N LEU A 223 18.76 4.09 4.91
CA LEU A 223 19.95 3.64 4.14
C LEU A 223 21.16 3.06 4.88
N ASP A 224 21.44 1.76 4.63
CA ASP A 224 22.61 1.23 3.90
C ASP A 224 22.59 -0.32 3.98
N HIS A 225 22.49 -1.00 2.83
CA HIS A 225 23.49 -1.96 2.30
C HIS A 225 24.02 -2.99 3.32
N ASP A 226 23.57 -4.25 3.19
CA ASP A 226 24.43 -5.34 2.68
C ASP A 226 23.61 -6.62 2.48
N GLU A 227 23.91 -7.29 1.36
CA GLU A 227 23.40 -8.62 1.02
C GLU A 227 23.88 -9.65 2.04
N ASP A 228 22.99 -10.56 2.44
CA ASP A 228 23.42 -11.93 2.67
C ASP A 228 22.37 -12.90 2.11
N MET A 229 22.77 -13.48 0.99
CA MET A 229 22.17 -14.60 0.29
C MET A 229 22.14 -15.82 1.20
N LEU A 230 20.95 -16.20 1.68
CA LEU A 230 20.67 -17.59 2.05
C LEU A 230 19.94 -18.25 0.90
N SER A 231 20.70 -19.07 0.17
CA SER A 231 20.21 -19.95 -0.89
C SER A 231 19.22 -20.98 -0.35
N PRO A 232 18.19 -21.36 -1.12
CA PRO A 232 17.27 -22.41 -0.71
C PRO A 232 17.93 -23.76 -1.01
N THR A 233 18.59 -24.36 -0.02
CA THR A 233 18.95 -25.78 -0.12
C THR A 233 17.70 -26.62 0.12
N ASP A 234 17.35 -27.38 -0.91
CA ASP A 234 16.37 -28.45 -0.96
C ASP A 234 16.21 -29.20 0.36
N SER A 235 15.11 -28.90 1.05
CA SER A 235 14.46 -29.89 1.90
C SER A 235 13.01 -29.99 1.44
N HIS A 236 12.73 -31.09 0.75
CA HIS A 236 11.39 -31.62 0.56
C HIS A 236 10.76 -31.85 1.95
N PHE A 237 10.26 -30.79 2.57
CA PHE A 237 9.25 -30.93 3.60
C PHE A 237 8.00 -31.44 2.89
N ALA A 238 7.68 -32.71 3.13
CA ALA A 238 6.38 -33.25 2.78
C ALA A 238 5.33 -32.27 3.29
N VAL A 239 4.62 -31.62 2.36
CA VAL A 239 3.51 -30.71 2.66
C VAL A 239 2.41 -31.58 3.24
N THR A 240 2.47 -31.74 4.57
CA THR A 240 1.35 -32.27 5.32
C THR A 240 0.27 -31.18 5.22
N PRO A 241 -0.97 -31.50 4.80
CA PRO A 241 -2.04 -30.50 4.78
C PRO A 241 -2.10 -29.84 6.17
N PRO A 242 -2.40 -28.53 6.26
CA PRO A 242 -2.45 -27.85 7.54
C PRO A 242 -3.37 -28.66 8.46
N SER A 243 -2.81 -29.24 9.52
CA SER A 243 -3.61 -29.72 10.64
C SER A 243 -4.50 -28.55 11.01
N HIS A 244 -5.82 -28.73 11.06
CA HIS A 244 -6.76 -27.65 11.38
C HIS A 244 -6.42 -27.08 12.76
N GLY A 245 -5.50 -26.11 12.77
CA GLY A 245 -5.11 -25.36 13.95
C GLY A 245 -6.27 -24.52 14.40
N GLN A 246 -6.06 -23.78 15.48
CA GLN A 246 -7.13 -22.93 15.99
C GLN A 246 -7.43 -21.80 15.02
N ALA A 247 -8.65 -21.26 15.16
CA ALA A 247 -9.11 -20.15 14.37
C ALA A 247 -9.21 -18.89 15.24
N PRO A 248 -8.87 -17.71 14.70
CA PRO A 248 -9.07 -16.47 15.43
C PRO A 248 -10.57 -16.24 15.65
N LYS A 249 -10.93 -15.56 16.75
CA LYS A 249 -12.34 -15.20 17.00
C LYS A 249 -12.90 -14.26 15.91
N TRP A 250 -12.04 -13.38 15.40
CA TRP A 250 -12.39 -12.33 14.44
C TRP A 250 -11.40 -12.29 13.29
N ILE A 251 -11.91 -12.02 12.09
CA ILE A 251 -11.15 -11.62 10.91
C ILE A 251 -11.66 -10.28 10.45
N VAL A 252 -10.74 -9.35 10.20
CA VAL A 252 -11.06 -8.00 9.75
C VAL A 252 -10.62 -7.83 8.30
N PHE A 253 -11.57 -7.52 7.41
CA PHE A 253 -11.27 -7.13 6.03
C PHE A 253 -11.26 -5.61 5.88
N PHE A 254 -10.14 -5.09 5.35
CA PHE A 254 -9.95 -3.66 5.12
C PHE A 254 -10.30 -3.22 3.69
N SER A 255 -10.36 -4.14 2.73
CA SER A 255 -10.75 -3.84 1.36
C SER A 255 -11.20 -5.10 0.61
N PRO A 256 -12.00 -4.96 -0.47
CA PRO A 256 -12.32 -6.05 -1.39
C PRO A 256 -11.07 -6.76 -1.93
N SER A 257 -10.08 -5.99 -2.38
CA SER A 257 -8.85 -6.55 -2.94
C SER A 257 -8.09 -7.36 -1.89
N GLY A 258 -7.92 -6.85 -0.67
CA GLY A 258 -7.29 -7.61 0.41
C GLY A 258 -8.00 -8.94 0.68
N GLY A 259 -9.33 -8.93 0.59
CA GLY A 259 -10.16 -10.13 0.63
C GLY A 259 -9.85 -11.12 -0.50
N ASP A 260 -9.86 -10.67 -1.76
CA ASP A 260 -9.58 -11.54 -2.92
C ASP A 260 -8.17 -12.18 -2.85
N TYR A 261 -7.16 -11.47 -2.35
CA TYR A 261 -5.80 -12.00 -2.23
C TYR A 261 -5.61 -12.96 -1.05
N ALA A 262 -6.36 -12.80 0.03
CA ALA A 262 -6.26 -13.63 1.23
C ALA A 262 -7.18 -14.87 1.19
N LEU A 263 -8.24 -14.85 0.37
CA LEU A 263 -9.34 -15.81 0.49
C LEU A 263 -8.88 -17.26 0.37
N SER A 264 -8.00 -17.59 -0.58
CA SER A 264 -7.53 -18.96 -0.77
C SER A 264 -6.84 -19.55 0.47
N ASP A 265 -6.03 -18.74 1.16
CA ASP A 265 -5.32 -19.20 2.37
C ASP A 265 -6.30 -19.31 3.52
N LEU A 266 -7.17 -18.31 3.71
CA LEU A 266 -8.18 -18.34 4.76
C LEU A 266 -9.15 -19.54 4.59
N GLU A 267 -9.47 -19.93 3.36
CA GLU A 267 -10.25 -21.14 3.08
C GLU A 267 -9.47 -22.43 3.41
N ALA A 268 -8.17 -22.48 3.12
CA ALA A 268 -7.32 -23.62 3.46
C ALA A 268 -7.24 -23.86 4.98
N TYR A 269 -7.33 -22.80 5.78
CA TYR A 269 -7.40 -22.89 7.25
C TYR A 269 -8.83 -23.00 7.80
N ASN A 270 -9.87 -23.01 6.96
CA ASN A 270 -11.28 -22.99 7.36
C ASN A 270 -11.60 -21.82 8.29
N TRP A 271 -11.08 -20.64 7.94
CA TRP A 271 -11.20 -19.39 8.68
C TRP A 271 -12.28 -18.46 8.12
N VAL A 272 -12.89 -18.79 6.99
CA VAL A 272 -13.96 -18.00 6.38
C VAL A 272 -15.22 -18.84 6.25
N ARG A 273 -16.35 -18.28 6.71
CA ARG A 273 -17.67 -18.94 6.67
C ARG A 273 -18.16 -19.02 5.22
N LYS A 274 -18.56 -20.22 4.78
CA LYS A 274 -19.26 -20.45 3.51
C LYS A 274 -20.78 -20.52 3.72
N PRO A 275 -21.60 -20.19 2.71
CA PRO A 275 -23.05 -20.34 2.81
C PRO A 275 -23.40 -21.81 3.08
N LYS A 276 -24.27 -22.06 4.07
CA LYS A 276 -24.68 -23.41 4.53
C LYS A 276 -23.61 -24.23 5.28
N ALA A 277 -22.55 -23.60 5.80
CA ALA A 277 -21.62 -24.30 6.71
C ALA A 277 -22.36 -24.85 7.95
N ASP A 278 -21.98 -26.04 8.40
CA ASP A 278 -22.56 -26.68 9.58
C ASP A 278 -22.46 -25.77 10.80
N LYS A 279 -23.58 -25.60 11.51
CA LYS A 279 -23.68 -24.78 12.73
C LYS A 279 -22.84 -25.31 13.90
N GLU A 280 -22.23 -26.49 13.77
CA GLU A 280 -21.52 -27.17 14.85
C GLU A 280 -20.08 -26.67 15.08
N LYS A 281 -19.45 -25.99 14.12
CA LYS A 281 -18.08 -25.46 14.30
C LYS A 281 -18.10 -23.94 14.48
N SER A 282 -17.54 -23.46 15.59
CA SER A 282 -17.32 -22.03 15.83
C SER A 282 -16.36 -21.50 14.77
N MET A 283 -16.89 -20.74 13.81
CA MET A 283 -16.13 -20.10 12.74
C MET A 283 -15.77 -18.66 13.15
N PRO A 284 -14.64 -18.11 12.66
CA PRO A 284 -14.32 -16.71 12.88
C PRO A 284 -15.47 -15.79 12.45
N LYS A 285 -15.72 -14.77 13.26
CA LYS A 285 -16.61 -13.66 12.89
C LYS A 285 -15.90 -12.71 11.93
N ILE A 286 -16.66 -12.06 11.06
CA ILE A 286 -16.16 -11.19 10.01
C ILE A 286 -16.51 -9.73 10.35
N ALA A 287 -15.48 -8.89 10.47
CA ALA A 287 -15.64 -7.44 10.55
C ALA A 287 -15.16 -6.76 9.26
N CYS A 288 -15.87 -5.72 8.83
CA CYS A 288 -15.53 -4.92 7.66
C CYS A 288 -15.24 -3.46 8.05
N ILE A 289 -14.18 -2.87 7.50
CA ILE A 289 -13.82 -1.47 7.78
C ILE A 289 -14.77 -0.43 7.16
N GLY A 290 -15.65 -0.87 6.25
CA GLY A 290 -16.59 0.00 5.56
C GLY A 290 -17.53 -0.75 4.62
N THR A 291 -18.48 -0.01 4.04
CA THR A 291 -19.60 -0.55 3.25
C THR A 291 -19.15 -1.25 1.97
N THR A 292 -18.13 -0.73 1.27
CA THR A 292 -17.58 -1.36 0.06
C THR A 292 -17.06 -2.77 0.35
N THR A 293 -16.33 -2.95 1.45
CA THR A 293 -15.84 -4.26 1.87
C THR A 293 -16.98 -5.16 2.34
N ALA A 294 -18.00 -4.62 2.99
CA ALA A 294 -19.19 -5.37 3.38
C ALA A 294 -19.96 -5.90 2.17
N SER A 295 -20.12 -5.10 1.10
CA SER A 295 -20.70 -5.58 -0.16
C SER A 295 -19.90 -6.71 -0.77
N TRP A 296 -18.56 -6.59 -0.80
CA TRP A 296 -17.68 -7.68 -1.24
C TRP A 296 -17.88 -8.96 -0.42
N VAL A 297 -17.99 -8.88 0.91
CA VAL A 297 -18.27 -10.06 1.76
C VAL A 297 -19.60 -10.71 1.37
N ARG A 298 -20.68 -9.92 1.21
CA ARG A 298 -22.00 -10.46 0.83
C ARG A 298 -21.97 -11.14 -0.54
N GLU A 299 -21.32 -10.52 -1.52
CA GLU A 299 -21.30 -11.00 -2.90
C GLU A 299 -20.35 -12.19 -3.08
N ARG A 300 -19.17 -12.16 -2.44
CA ARG A 300 -18.10 -13.14 -2.67
C ARG A 300 -18.15 -14.30 -1.68
N LEU A 301 -18.49 -14.02 -0.42
CA LEU A 301 -18.58 -15.04 0.63
C LEU A 301 -20.01 -15.52 0.85
N GLY A 302 -21.03 -14.78 0.38
CA GLY A 302 -22.43 -15.17 0.52
C GLY A 302 -22.94 -15.15 1.96
N VAL A 303 -22.29 -14.38 2.83
CA VAL A 303 -22.64 -14.23 4.26
C VAL A 303 -22.75 -12.75 4.63
N GLU A 304 -23.50 -12.45 5.70
CA GLU A 304 -23.52 -11.10 6.27
C GLU A 304 -22.30 -10.91 7.19
N PRO A 305 -21.55 -9.80 7.08
CA PRO A 305 -20.54 -9.47 8.07
C PRO A 305 -21.15 -9.34 9.47
N ASP A 306 -20.48 -9.88 10.48
CA ASP A 306 -20.93 -9.80 11.87
C ASP A 306 -20.74 -8.37 12.44
N ALA A 307 -19.83 -7.57 11.87
CA ALA A 307 -19.63 -6.16 12.22
C ALA A 307 -19.23 -5.30 11.00
N ILE A 308 -19.73 -4.08 10.91
CA ILE A 308 -19.37 -3.11 9.87
C ILE A 308 -19.05 -1.77 10.54
N ALA A 309 -17.83 -1.28 10.39
CA ALA A 309 -17.43 0.00 10.93
C ALA A 309 -18.15 1.15 10.20
N GLY A 310 -18.67 2.12 10.96
CA GLY A 310 -19.32 3.30 10.37
C GLY A 310 -18.36 4.27 9.67
N ARG A 311 -17.06 4.20 10.02
CA ARG A 311 -15.98 4.99 9.43
C ARG A 311 -14.70 4.15 9.41
N PRO A 312 -13.76 4.40 8.48
CA PRO A 312 -12.52 3.64 8.37
C PRO A 312 -11.49 4.09 9.40
N THR A 313 -11.84 3.97 10.68
CA THR A 313 -11.02 4.39 11.82
C THR A 313 -10.94 3.27 12.85
N PRO A 314 -9.83 3.12 13.58
CA PRO A 314 -9.68 2.09 14.61
C PRO A 314 -10.83 2.09 15.64
N ASP A 315 -11.23 3.27 16.14
CA ASP A 315 -12.30 3.39 17.14
C ASP A 315 -13.65 2.88 16.60
N ALA A 316 -14.06 3.33 15.41
CA ALA A 316 -15.32 2.89 14.81
C ALA A 316 -15.34 1.37 14.50
N LEU A 317 -14.19 0.78 14.18
CA LEU A 317 -14.07 -0.67 13.99
C LEU A 317 -14.22 -1.41 15.33
N ARG A 318 -13.54 -0.94 16.38
CA ARG A 318 -13.67 -1.50 17.73
C ARG A 318 -15.12 -1.41 18.19
N ASP A 319 -15.75 -0.25 18.07
CA ASP A 319 -17.13 -0.03 18.53
C ASP A 319 -18.10 -0.96 17.79
N ALA A 320 -17.91 -1.18 16.49
CA ALA A 320 -18.71 -2.13 15.70
C ALA A 320 -18.56 -3.57 16.18
N ILE A 321 -17.31 -4.00 16.48
CA ILE A 321 -17.01 -5.34 17.02
C ILE A 321 -17.63 -5.51 18.41
N VAL A 322 -17.43 -4.54 19.31
CA VAL A 322 -17.96 -4.57 20.68
C VAL A 322 -19.48 -4.65 20.68
N ASN A 323 -20.16 -3.85 19.84
CA ASN A 323 -21.61 -3.86 19.72
C ASN A 323 -22.13 -5.20 19.18
N SER A 324 -21.44 -5.79 18.20
CA SER A 324 -21.77 -7.12 17.67
C SER A 324 -21.68 -8.19 18.76
N GLU A 325 -20.65 -8.15 19.60
CA GLU A 325 -20.50 -9.08 20.73
C GLU A 325 -21.51 -8.86 21.86
N ARG A 326 -22.05 -7.63 22.04
CA ARG A 326 -23.09 -7.34 23.05
C ARG A 326 -24.47 -7.84 22.63
N ALA A 327 -24.69 -8.06 21.34
CA ALA A 327 -25.98 -8.48 20.78
C ALA A 327 -26.20 -10.01 20.83
N GLU A 328 -25.22 -10.77 21.32
CA GLU A 328 -25.26 -12.22 21.53
C GLU A 328 -25.75 -12.60 22.93
#